data_AF-A0A380C4U6-F1
#
_entry.id   AF-A0A380C4U6-F1
#
_cell.length_a   1.000
_cell.length_b   1.000
_cell.length_c   1.000
_cell.angle_alpha   90.00
_cell.angle_beta   90.00
_cell.angle_gamma   90.00
#
_symmetry.space_group_name_H-M   'P 1'
#
loop_
_entity.id
_entity.type
_entity.pdbx_description
1 polymer ?
#
loop_
_entity_poly.entity_id
_entity_poly.type
_entity_poly.pdbx_seq_one_letter_code
_entity_poly.pdbx_strand_id
1 'polypeptide(L)'
;MKVSEFFQKEKNSLRFYEDLDRKYIVDDLLWIETKTFYTWDSLDTDRIDFLTYLLLCDKVNYLELTTLKWKEIAEKMSRRYFTLIQSDSSELELKLKCQRLNYLIQIFIDGSDSVIENTKFFNSNTYYYPWDIELLGEDMCVLESKDSVKINDKTISALSGKGLMLTQIDRYSDYVLFSSCYSDKIAISYDQGQHYQIESINKDIYRFYYAGSLGRIASDGSVYLQGDILLCRVEDMQKPWRFRVVENELFIFDWRYFGSCIIVSLASGVVRRHIFDEMFIPHDVVGHSEFYCFLDKQQGNVFWYTRDLTFVTKTLSFGYSEGRLCDPIGIKSVGDKIIVSSWLSGKINLFG
;
A
#
# COMPACT_ATOMS: atom_id res chain seq x y z
N MET A 1 -16.17 -0.13 -9.03
CA MET A 1 -16.06 -1.49 -9.58
C MET A 1 -15.84 -2.38 -8.38
N LYS A 2 -16.71 -3.38 -8.18
CA LYS A 2 -16.48 -4.37 -7.11
C LYS A 2 -15.28 -5.23 -7.50
N VAL A 3 -14.53 -5.77 -6.53
CA VAL A 3 -13.36 -6.59 -6.86
C VAL A 3 -13.71 -7.83 -7.66
N SER A 4 -14.88 -8.42 -7.39
CA SER A 4 -15.43 -9.52 -8.19
C SER A 4 -15.60 -9.15 -9.66
N GLU A 5 -16.00 -7.90 -9.98
CA GLU A 5 -16.13 -7.42 -11.35
C GLU A 5 -14.76 -7.26 -12.01
N PHE A 6 -13.74 -6.83 -11.24
CA PHE A 6 -12.36 -6.69 -11.72
C PHE A 6 -11.80 -8.05 -12.17
N PHE A 7 -11.86 -9.07 -11.32
CA PHE A 7 -11.35 -10.41 -11.67
C PHE A 7 -12.23 -11.13 -12.69
N GLN A 8 -13.54 -10.88 -12.71
CA GLN A 8 -14.41 -11.45 -13.75
C GLN A 8 -14.09 -10.87 -15.13
N LYS A 9 -13.78 -9.57 -15.21
CA LYS A 9 -13.33 -8.94 -16.46
C LYS A 9 -12.03 -9.55 -16.95
N GLU A 10 -11.09 -9.79 -16.03
CA GLU A 10 -9.81 -10.45 -16.35
C GLU A 10 -10.01 -11.88 -16.84
N LYS A 11 -10.83 -12.66 -16.13
CA LYS A 11 -11.16 -14.03 -16.55
C LYS A 11 -11.75 -14.05 -17.96
N ASN A 12 -12.58 -13.06 -18.29
CA ASN A 12 -13.18 -12.95 -19.62
C ASN A 12 -12.14 -12.62 -20.71
N SER A 13 -11.11 -11.80 -20.43
CA SER A 13 -10.05 -11.51 -21.40
C SER A 13 -9.11 -12.69 -21.64
N LEU A 14 -9.05 -13.64 -20.71
CA LEU A 14 -8.18 -14.82 -20.77
C LEU A 14 -8.89 -16.10 -21.24
N ARG A 15 -10.14 -16.00 -21.74
CA ARG A 15 -10.94 -17.16 -22.16
C ARG A 15 -10.36 -17.97 -23.31
N PHE A 16 -9.44 -17.41 -24.09
CA PHE A 16 -8.76 -18.16 -25.16
C PHE A 16 -7.94 -19.35 -24.62
N TYR A 17 -7.63 -19.38 -23.32
CA TYR A 17 -7.06 -20.54 -22.63
C TYR A 17 -8.09 -21.62 -22.26
N GLU A 18 -9.40 -21.39 -22.42
CA GLU A 18 -10.45 -22.40 -22.18
C GLU A 18 -10.36 -23.58 -23.15
N ASP A 19 -9.92 -23.31 -24.38
CA ASP A 19 -9.81 -24.29 -25.47
C ASP A 19 -8.44 -24.98 -25.54
N LEU A 20 -7.50 -24.64 -24.64
CA LEU A 20 -6.21 -25.32 -24.58
C LEU A 20 -6.39 -26.77 -24.11
N ASP A 21 -5.89 -27.71 -24.93
CA ASP A 21 -5.83 -29.12 -24.58
C ASP A 21 -5.01 -29.32 -23.28
N ARG A 22 -5.49 -30.19 -22.39
CA ARG A 22 -4.85 -30.54 -21.12
C ARG A 22 -3.39 -30.97 -21.29
N LYS A 23 -3.02 -31.50 -22.46
CA LYS A 23 -1.64 -31.83 -22.80
C LYS A 23 -0.71 -30.61 -22.84
N TYR A 24 -1.16 -29.49 -23.43
CA TYR A 24 -0.36 -28.25 -23.46
C TYR A 24 -0.25 -27.63 -22.07
N ILE A 25 -1.31 -27.76 -21.27
CA ILE A 25 -1.26 -27.39 -19.84
C ILE A 25 -0.10 -28.15 -19.19
N VAL A 26 -0.05 -29.48 -19.29
CA VAL A 26 0.99 -30.32 -18.66
C VAL A 26 2.40 -30.00 -19.16
N ASP A 27 2.60 -29.67 -20.45
CA ASP A 27 3.92 -29.27 -20.97
C ASP A 27 4.38 -27.91 -20.40
N ASP A 28 3.46 -26.95 -20.24
CA ASP A 28 3.73 -25.67 -19.57
C ASP A 28 3.92 -25.83 -18.05
N LEU A 29 3.22 -26.79 -17.40
CA LEU A 29 3.40 -27.11 -15.97
C LEU A 29 4.72 -27.81 -15.70
N LEU A 30 5.06 -28.81 -16.51
CA LEU A 30 6.36 -29.46 -16.50
C LEU A 30 7.45 -28.45 -16.80
N TRP A 31 7.22 -27.45 -17.67
CA TRP A 31 8.19 -26.38 -17.90
C TRP A 31 8.40 -25.49 -16.66
N ILE A 32 7.33 -25.08 -15.96
CA ILE A 32 7.39 -24.34 -14.68
C ILE A 32 8.21 -25.14 -13.64
N GLU A 33 8.08 -26.46 -13.65
CA GLU A 33 8.77 -27.36 -12.72
C GLU A 33 10.22 -27.70 -13.12
N THR A 34 10.50 -27.89 -14.42
CA THR A 34 11.75 -28.46 -14.95
C THR A 34 12.77 -27.44 -15.47
N LYS A 35 12.33 -26.27 -15.97
CA LYS A 35 13.24 -25.16 -16.30
C LYS A 35 13.38 -24.23 -15.10
N THR A 36 14.22 -24.69 -14.17
CA THR A 36 15.03 -23.87 -13.26
C THR A 36 14.40 -22.54 -12.82
N PHE A 37 13.93 -22.58 -11.57
CA PHE A 37 13.71 -21.49 -10.61
C PHE A 37 14.75 -20.32 -10.61
N TYR A 38 15.84 -20.45 -11.35
CA TYR A 38 17.01 -19.57 -11.39
C TYR A 38 17.02 -18.53 -12.52
N THR A 39 16.09 -18.55 -13.49
CA THR A 39 16.07 -17.55 -14.60
C THR A 39 14.69 -16.89 -14.81
N TRP A 40 13.97 -16.59 -13.73
CA TRP A 40 12.61 -16.01 -13.79
C TRP A 40 12.54 -14.54 -14.25
N ASP A 41 13.69 -13.88 -14.48
CA ASP A 41 13.74 -12.57 -15.15
C ASP A 41 13.15 -12.61 -16.56
N SER A 42 12.92 -13.80 -17.13
CA SER A 42 12.37 -14.03 -18.47
C SER A 42 10.93 -14.59 -18.49
N LEU A 43 10.13 -14.46 -17.42
CA LEU A 43 8.70 -14.70 -17.56
C LEU A 43 8.16 -13.70 -18.60
N ASP A 44 7.81 -14.21 -19.77
CA ASP A 44 7.06 -13.46 -20.76
C ASP A 44 5.62 -13.24 -20.27
N THR A 45 4.94 -12.32 -20.91
CA THR A 45 3.55 -11.95 -20.58
C THR A 45 2.60 -13.15 -20.65
N ASP A 46 2.84 -14.06 -21.59
CA ASP A 46 1.94 -15.17 -21.89
C ASP A 46 1.90 -16.18 -20.74
N ARG A 47 3.05 -16.44 -20.10
CA ARG A 47 3.11 -17.31 -18.92
C ARG A 47 2.47 -16.70 -17.68
N ILE A 48 2.59 -15.38 -17.50
CA ILE A 48 1.90 -14.67 -16.41
C ILE A 48 0.38 -14.79 -16.61
N ASP A 49 -0.08 -14.59 -17.84
CA ASP A 49 -1.50 -14.71 -18.19
C ASP A 49 -2.02 -16.14 -18.01
N PHE A 50 -1.22 -17.15 -18.39
CA PHE A 50 -1.58 -18.56 -18.20
C PHE A 50 -1.71 -18.94 -16.71
N LEU A 51 -0.74 -18.57 -15.87
CA LEU A 51 -0.82 -18.79 -14.42
C LEU A 51 -2.00 -18.04 -13.79
N THR A 52 -2.23 -16.81 -14.22
CA THR A 52 -3.39 -16.00 -13.82
C THR A 52 -4.69 -16.71 -14.17
N TYR A 53 -4.81 -17.26 -15.37
CA TYR A 53 -5.96 -18.02 -15.81
C TYR A 53 -6.19 -19.29 -14.96
N LEU A 54 -5.13 -20.06 -14.67
CA LEU A 54 -5.24 -21.26 -13.82
C LEU A 54 -5.78 -20.93 -12.41
N LEU A 55 -5.29 -19.85 -11.80
CA LEU A 55 -5.78 -19.36 -10.50
C LEU A 55 -7.24 -18.92 -10.56
N LEU A 56 -7.64 -18.15 -11.59
CA LEU A 56 -9.01 -17.66 -11.77
C LEU A 56 -10.04 -18.77 -12.06
N CYS A 57 -9.57 -19.92 -12.53
CA CYS A 57 -10.39 -21.09 -12.81
C CYS A 57 -10.35 -22.14 -11.69
N ASP A 58 -9.68 -21.89 -10.57
CA ASP A 58 -9.47 -22.84 -9.48
C ASP A 58 -8.86 -24.18 -9.98
N LYS A 59 -7.94 -24.06 -10.95
CA LYS A 59 -7.25 -25.16 -11.62
C LYS A 59 -5.82 -25.34 -11.08
N VAL A 60 -5.50 -24.72 -9.94
CA VAL A 60 -4.16 -24.75 -9.36
C VAL A 60 -3.73 -26.13 -8.86
N ASN A 61 -4.69 -27.01 -8.56
CA ASN A 61 -4.39 -28.40 -8.17
C ASN A 61 -3.66 -29.19 -9.28
N TYR A 62 -3.69 -28.74 -10.54
CA TYR A 62 -2.91 -29.37 -11.60
C TYR A 62 -1.39 -29.11 -11.48
N LEU A 63 -0.99 -28.08 -10.74
CA LEU A 63 0.41 -27.63 -10.66
C LEU A 63 1.23 -28.38 -9.59
N GLU A 64 0.58 -29.10 -8.67
CA GLU A 64 1.22 -29.82 -7.54
C GLU A 64 2.32 -29.01 -6.81
N LEU A 65 2.22 -27.67 -6.79
CA LEU A 65 3.20 -26.79 -6.17
C LEU A 65 2.97 -26.67 -4.66
N THR A 66 4.05 -26.79 -3.89
CA THR A 66 4.04 -26.50 -2.45
C THR A 66 3.74 -25.03 -2.16
N THR A 67 3.18 -24.72 -0.99
CA THR A 67 2.95 -23.34 -0.53
C THR A 67 4.21 -22.47 -0.55
N LEU A 68 5.40 -23.04 -0.25
CA LEU A 68 6.67 -22.33 -0.29
C LEU A 68 6.97 -21.80 -1.70
N LYS A 69 6.81 -22.65 -2.73
CA LYS A 69 6.98 -22.25 -4.14
C LYS A 69 6.02 -21.15 -4.54
N TRP A 70 4.76 -21.19 -4.10
CA TRP A 70 3.80 -20.12 -4.35
C TRP A 70 4.24 -18.79 -3.72
N LYS A 71 4.75 -18.80 -2.48
CA LYS A 71 5.31 -17.61 -1.82
C LYS A 71 6.48 -17.02 -2.61
N GLU A 72 7.39 -17.86 -3.10
CA GLU A 72 8.52 -17.42 -3.94
C GLU A 72 8.05 -16.77 -5.25
N ILE A 73 7.04 -17.35 -5.91
CA ILE A 73 6.45 -16.77 -7.13
C ILE A 73 5.82 -15.41 -6.82
N ALA A 74 5.04 -15.30 -5.74
CA ALA A 74 4.44 -14.05 -5.31
C ALA A 74 5.50 -12.97 -5.07
N GLU A 75 6.57 -13.28 -4.33
CA GLU A 75 7.67 -12.35 -4.10
C GLU A 75 8.32 -11.88 -5.40
N LYS A 76 8.64 -12.81 -6.31
CA LYS A 76 9.23 -12.47 -7.61
C LYS A 76 8.34 -11.54 -8.43
N MET A 77 7.02 -11.80 -8.47
CA MET A 77 6.08 -10.92 -9.17
C MET A 77 6.00 -9.53 -8.51
N SER A 78 6.04 -9.48 -7.18
CA SER A 78 6.08 -8.21 -6.44
C SER A 78 7.36 -7.42 -6.73
N ARG A 79 8.51 -8.09 -6.74
CA ARG A 79 9.81 -7.51 -7.07
C ARG A 79 9.85 -6.99 -8.52
N ARG A 80 9.30 -7.74 -9.46
CA ARG A 80 9.19 -7.29 -10.86
C ARG A 80 8.27 -6.09 -11.01
N TYR A 81 7.11 -6.10 -10.35
CA TYR A 81 6.21 -4.95 -10.26
C TYR A 81 6.93 -3.70 -9.71
N PHE A 82 7.69 -3.87 -8.62
CA PHE A 82 8.48 -2.81 -8.00
C PHE A 82 9.51 -2.21 -8.98
N THR A 83 10.30 -3.05 -9.66
CA THR A 83 11.27 -2.61 -10.67
C THR A 83 10.59 -1.87 -11.84
N LEU A 84 9.41 -2.33 -12.28
CA LEU A 84 8.68 -1.69 -13.37
C LEU A 84 8.17 -0.29 -12.98
N ILE A 85 7.80 -0.06 -11.70
CA ILE A 85 7.43 1.28 -11.20
C ILE A 85 8.63 2.22 -11.16
N GLN A 86 9.81 1.71 -10.82
CA GLN A 86 11.04 2.50 -10.85
C GLN A 86 11.36 3.01 -12.25
N SER A 87 11.14 2.17 -13.26
CA SER A 87 11.39 2.54 -14.65
C SER A 87 10.37 3.58 -15.13
N ASP A 88 10.79 4.51 -15.98
CA ASP A 88 9.85 5.36 -16.74
C ASP A 88 9.27 4.64 -17.96
N SER A 89 9.36 3.30 -17.98
CA SER A 89 8.91 2.48 -19.11
C SER A 89 7.39 2.53 -19.25
N SER A 90 6.93 2.44 -20.49
CA SER A 90 5.50 2.35 -20.84
C SER A 90 4.90 0.96 -20.64
N GLU A 91 5.60 0.04 -19.95
CA GLU A 91 5.17 -1.35 -19.73
C GLU A 91 4.05 -1.48 -18.68
N LEU A 92 3.06 -0.60 -18.76
CA LEU A 92 1.89 -0.57 -17.88
C LEU A 92 1.18 -1.93 -17.84
N GLU A 93 1.08 -2.60 -18.99
CA GLU A 93 0.45 -3.92 -19.07
C GLU A 93 1.19 -4.96 -18.23
N LEU A 94 2.51 -5.10 -18.41
CA LEU A 94 3.31 -6.05 -17.66
C LEU A 94 3.29 -5.74 -16.16
N LYS A 95 3.34 -4.46 -15.78
CA LYS A 95 3.21 -4.02 -14.39
C LYS A 95 1.90 -4.53 -13.77
N LEU A 96 0.77 -4.32 -14.45
CA LEU A 96 -0.53 -4.78 -13.97
C LEU A 96 -0.64 -6.30 -13.96
N LYS A 97 -0.06 -7.01 -14.95
CA LYS A 97 0.02 -8.48 -14.96
C LYS A 97 0.76 -9.02 -13.74
N CYS A 98 1.94 -8.47 -13.40
CA CYS A 98 2.71 -8.88 -12.22
C CYS A 98 1.91 -8.67 -10.92
N GLN A 99 1.32 -7.49 -10.75
CA GLN A 99 0.51 -7.16 -9.58
C GLN A 99 -0.69 -8.11 -9.43
N ARG A 100 -1.44 -8.35 -10.51
CA ARG A 100 -2.62 -9.23 -10.48
C ARG A 100 -2.26 -10.67 -10.15
N LEU A 101 -1.20 -11.20 -10.76
CA LEU A 101 -0.75 -12.57 -10.47
C LEU A 101 -0.33 -12.69 -9.01
N ASN A 102 0.44 -11.73 -8.48
CA ASN A 102 0.76 -11.69 -7.05
C ASN A 102 -0.50 -11.76 -6.19
N TYR A 103 -1.50 -10.90 -6.44
CA TYR A 103 -2.74 -10.86 -5.65
C TYR A 103 -3.48 -12.19 -5.66
N LEU A 104 -3.60 -12.84 -6.82
CA LEU A 104 -4.28 -14.14 -6.91
C LEU A 104 -3.53 -15.24 -6.15
N ILE A 105 -2.20 -15.23 -6.19
CA ILE A 105 -1.38 -16.17 -5.43
C ILE A 105 -1.56 -15.93 -3.93
N GLN A 106 -1.58 -14.68 -3.47
CA GLN A 106 -1.80 -14.38 -2.05
C GLN A 106 -3.18 -14.83 -1.58
N ILE A 107 -4.23 -14.58 -2.39
CA ILE A 107 -5.59 -15.10 -2.10
C ILE A 107 -5.59 -16.62 -1.99
N PHE A 108 -4.83 -17.31 -2.86
CA PHE A 108 -4.71 -18.76 -2.82
C PHE A 108 -3.97 -19.24 -1.56
N ILE A 109 -2.83 -18.64 -1.23
CA ILE A 109 -2.03 -19.01 -0.04
C ILE A 109 -2.81 -18.76 1.25
N ASP A 110 -3.42 -17.58 1.37
CA ASP A 110 -4.11 -17.14 2.59
C ASP A 110 -5.57 -17.63 2.62
N GLY A 111 -6.05 -18.26 1.55
CA GLY A 111 -7.40 -18.79 1.43
C GLY A 111 -7.75 -19.79 2.54
N SER A 112 -6.76 -20.55 3.01
CA SER A 112 -6.87 -21.55 4.07
C SER A 112 -6.68 -21.01 5.49
N ASP A 113 -6.21 -19.77 5.65
CA ASP A 113 -5.86 -19.25 6.97
C ASP A 113 -7.12 -18.84 7.75
N SER A 114 -7.12 -19.18 9.04
CA SER A 114 -8.19 -18.80 9.97
C SER A 114 -8.23 -17.28 10.10
N VAL A 115 -9.42 -16.69 9.91
CA VAL A 115 -9.64 -15.26 10.15
C VAL A 115 -9.33 -14.95 11.62
N ILE A 116 -8.52 -13.91 11.85
CA ILE A 116 -8.18 -13.46 13.20
C ILE A 116 -9.45 -13.04 13.94
N GLU A 117 -9.70 -13.67 15.09
CA GLU A 117 -10.77 -13.28 16.01
C GLU A 117 -10.61 -11.80 16.40
N ASN A 118 -11.69 -11.02 16.39
CA ASN A 118 -11.75 -9.58 16.66
C ASN A 118 -11.42 -8.61 15.50
N THR A 119 -11.29 -9.07 14.26
CA THR A 119 -11.34 -8.15 13.12
C THR A 119 -12.77 -7.94 12.64
N LYS A 120 -13.15 -6.68 12.38
CA LYS A 120 -14.46 -6.32 11.79
C LYS A 120 -14.27 -5.27 10.71
N PHE A 121 -15.21 -5.18 9.78
CA PHE A 121 -15.29 -3.95 9.00
C PHE A 121 -15.65 -2.78 9.91
N PHE A 122 -14.91 -1.68 9.79
CA PHE A 122 -15.18 -0.46 10.56
C PHE A 122 -16.56 0.10 10.24
N ASN A 123 -17.00 -0.04 8.99
CA ASN A 123 -18.37 0.21 8.57
C ASN A 123 -18.80 -0.70 7.40
N SER A 124 -20.09 -0.68 7.08
CA SER A 124 -20.64 -1.45 5.96
C SER A 124 -20.34 -0.84 4.58
N ASN A 125 -19.86 0.40 4.53
CA ASN A 125 -19.69 1.13 3.28
C ASN A 125 -18.56 0.54 2.43
N THR A 126 -18.60 0.85 1.15
CA THR A 126 -17.52 0.54 0.21
C THR A 126 -17.10 1.84 -0.44
N TYR A 127 -15.86 2.25 -0.16
CA TYR A 127 -15.25 3.45 -0.70
C TYR A 127 -14.65 3.19 -2.08
N TYR A 128 -14.57 4.24 -2.89
CA TYR A 128 -13.99 4.17 -4.21
C TYR A 128 -12.47 4.35 -4.12
N TYR A 129 -11.74 3.24 -4.00
CA TYR A 129 -10.28 3.22 -4.01
C TYR A 129 -9.67 4.20 -2.98
N PRO A 130 -9.90 3.95 -1.67
CA PRO A 130 -9.46 4.84 -0.61
C PRO A 130 -7.92 4.91 -0.53
N TRP A 131 -7.38 6.13 -0.57
CA TRP A 131 -5.94 6.43 -0.43
C TRP A 131 -5.52 6.53 1.02
N ASP A 132 -6.37 7.11 1.87
CA ASP A 132 -6.06 7.27 3.29
C ASP A 132 -7.34 7.46 4.10
N ILE A 133 -7.21 7.27 5.41
CA ILE A 133 -8.29 7.36 6.38
C ILE A 133 -7.79 8.06 7.64
N GLU A 134 -8.69 8.76 8.33
CA GLU A 134 -8.41 9.39 9.61
C GLU A 134 -9.72 9.58 10.39
N LEU A 135 -9.66 9.55 11.73
CA LEU A 135 -10.81 9.91 12.57
C LEU A 135 -10.66 11.33 13.11
N LEU A 136 -11.63 12.18 12.77
CA LEU A 136 -11.74 13.57 13.21
C LEU A 136 -12.79 13.65 14.32
N GLY A 137 -12.37 13.27 15.53
CA GLY A 137 -13.32 13.02 16.63
C GLY A 137 -14.08 11.72 16.40
N GLU A 138 -15.41 11.80 16.30
CA GLU A 138 -16.27 10.66 15.95
C GLU A 138 -16.43 10.49 14.43
N ASP A 139 -16.01 11.50 13.65
CA ASP A 139 -16.25 11.54 12.22
C ASP A 139 -15.12 10.84 11.45
N MET A 140 -15.48 9.94 10.54
CA MET A 140 -14.49 9.28 9.69
C MET A 140 -14.25 10.08 8.42
N CYS A 141 -13.00 10.49 8.22
CA CYS A 141 -12.52 11.12 6.99
C CYS A 141 -11.84 10.09 6.08
N VAL A 142 -12.18 10.09 4.80
CA VAL A 142 -11.64 9.18 3.78
C VAL A 142 -11.23 9.98 2.55
N LEU A 143 -10.00 9.78 2.09
CA LEU A 143 -9.54 10.25 0.77
C LEU A 143 -9.75 9.14 -0.24
N GLU A 144 -10.43 9.43 -1.34
CA GLU A 144 -10.74 8.50 -2.41
C GLU A 144 -10.07 8.90 -3.72
N SER A 145 -9.92 7.93 -4.62
CA SER A 145 -9.54 8.22 -6.00
C SER A 145 -10.55 9.14 -6.69
N LYS A 146 -10.10 9.81 -7.76
CA LYS A 146 -10.85 10.88 -8.47
C LYS A 146 -11.04 12.14 -7.61
N ASP A 147 -10.07 12.42 -6.73
CA ASP A 147 -10.03 13.68 -5.98
C ASP A 147 -11.29 13.90 -5.14
N SER A 148 -11.72 12.86 -4.40
CA SER A 148 -12.91 12.90 -3.54
C SER A 148 -12.48 12.79 -2.09
N VAL A 149 -12.96 13.70 -1.26
CA VAL A 149 -12.80 13.68 0.20
C VAL A 149 -14.17 13.52 0.82
N LYS A 150 -14.32 12.52 1.69
CA LYS A 150 -15.57 12.25 2.41
C LYS A 150 -15.37 12.37 3.90
N ILE A 151 -16.35 12.96 4.60
CA ILE A 151 -16.47 12.90 6.06
C ILE A 151 -17.85 12.34 6.38
N ASN A 152 -17.92 11.22 7.11
CA ASN A 152 -19.16 10.47 7.35
C ASN A 152 -19.98 10.28 6.07
N ASP A 153 -19.31 9.81 5.02
CA ASP A 153 -19.84 9.57 3.67
C ASP A 153 -20.34 10.80 2.90
N LYS A 154 -20.24 12.00 3.47
CA LYS A 154 -20.57 13.25 2.78
C LYS A 154 -19.35 13.79 2.07
N THR A 155 -19.46 13.99 0.76
CA THR A 155 -18.41 14.62 -0.04
C THR A 155 -18.19 16.06 0.37
N ILE A 156 -16.93 16.41 0.65
CA ILE A 156 -16.50 17.75 1.03
C ILE A 156 -16.16 18.54 -0.23
N SER A 157 -17.08 19.42 -0.64
CA SER A 157 -16.97 20.21 -1.88
C SER A 157 -15.77 21.18 -1.89
N ALA A 158 -15.29 21.60 -0.72
CA ALA A 158 -14.11 22.45 -0.58
C ALA A 158 -12.83 21.74 -1.05
N LEU A 159 -12.75 20.42 -0.85
CA LEU A 159 -11.58 19.60 -1.17
C LEU A 159 -11.76 18.76 -2.43
N SER A 160 -13.00 18.43 -2.80
CA SER A 160 -13.28 17.44 -3.86
C SER A 160 -13.42 18.07 -5.25
N GLY A 161 -12.87 17.41 -6.26
CA GLY A 161 -12.98 17.81 -7.67
C GLY A 161 -12.27 19.14 -7.98
N LYS A 162 -11.22 19.45 -7.22
CA LYS A 162 -10.43 20.69 -7.32
C LYS A 162 -9.05 20.47 -7.96
N GLY A 163 -8.76 19.22 -8.37
CA GLY A 163 -7.46 18.82 -8.88
C GLY A 163 -6.38 18.85 -7.80
N LEU A 164 -6.75 18.59 -6.54
CA LEU A 164 -5.78 18.57 -5.43
C LEU A 164 -5.04 17.24 -5.34
N MET A 165 -5.64 16.15 -5.80
CA MET A 165 -5.06 14.81 -5.81
C MET A 165 -4.57 14.38 -4.42
N LEU A 166 -5.32 14.71 -3.38
CA LEU A 166 -4.97 14.40 -1.98
C LEU A 166 -4.90 12.89 -1.78
N THR A 167 -3.80 12.41 -1.20
CA THR A 167 -3.55 10.98 -0.97
C THR A 167 -3.15 10.64 0.46
N GLN A 168 -2.93 11.65 1.32
CA GLN A 168 -2.57 11.49 2.73
C GLN A 168 -3.36 12.46 3.61
N ILE A 169 -3.78 11.99 4.78
CA ILE A 169 -4.31 12.80 5.88
C ILE A 169 -3.39 12.59 7.09
N ASP A 170 -2.99 13.67 7.74
CA ASP A 170 -2.31 13.65 9.02
C ASP A 170 -3.07 14.52 10.02
N ARG A 171 -3.49 13.92 11.14
CA ARG A 171 -4.14 14.62 12.24
C ARG A 171 -3.14 14.94 13.34
N TYR A 172 -3.23 16.15 13.84
CA TYR A 172 -2.48 16.65 14.97
C TYR A 172 -3.45 17.29 15.97
N SER A 173 -2.95 17.80 17.10
CA SER A 173 -3.80 18.35 18.18
C SER A 173 -4.78 19.40 17.67
N ASP A 174 -4.28 20.34 16.88
CA ASP A 174 -5.02 21.57 16.52
C ASP A 174 -5.32 21.69 15.03
N TYR A 175 -4.88 20.72 14.21
CA TYR A 175 -5.05 20.79 12.76
C TYR A 175 -5.06 19.42 12.10
N VAL A 176 -5.68 19.41 10.92
CA VAL A 176 -5.71 18.29 9.98
C VAL A 176 -5.04 18.75 8.70
N LEU A 177 -4.01 18.02 8.28
CA LEU A 177 -3.27 18.28 7.06
C LEU A 177 -3.66 17.24 6.01
N PHE A 178 -3.96 17.72 4.81
CA PHE A 178 -4.21 16.92 3.63
C PHE A 178 -3.11 17.19 2.61
N SER A 179 -2.42 16.15 2.17
CA SER A 179 -1.27 16.29 1.27
C SER A 179 -1.22 15.18 0.23
N SER A 180 -0.31 15.34 -0.72
CA SER A 180 0.00 14.35 -1.74
C SER A 180 1.39 14.59 -2.30
N CYS A 181 2.17 13.55 -2.50
CA CYS A 181 3.44 13.61 -3.24
C CYS A 181 3.23 13.85 -4.75
N TYR A 182 1.98 13.77 -5.23
CA TYR A 182 1.60 13.98 -6.62
C TYR A 182 1.01 15.38 -6.88
N SER A 183 0.99 16.26 -5.88
CA SER A 183 0.34 17.57 -5.95
C SER A 183 1.26 18.66 -5.42
N ASP A 184 1.17 19.83 -6.05
CA ASP A 184 1.81 21.06 -5.58
C ASP A 184 0.90 21.84 -4.62
N LYS A 185 -0.13 21.19 -4.06
CA LYS A 185 -1.08 21.79 -3.14
C LYS A 185 -1.30 20.93 -1.91
N ILE A 186 -1.56 21.61 -0.81
CA ILE A 186 -2.04 21.02 0.44
C ILE A 186 -3.34 21.70 0.86
N ALA A 187 -4.10 21.01 1.70
CA ALA A 187 -5.19 21.65 2.44
C ALA A 187 -4.96 21.49 3.93
N ILE A 188 -5.20 22.55 4.68
CA ILE A 188 -5.08 22.58 6.14
C ILE A 188 -6.43 22.96 6.72
N SER A 189 -6.88 22.23 7.74
CA SER A 189 -8.02 22.62 8.56
C SER A 189 -7.56 22.81 10.00
N TYR A 190 -7.92 23.95 10.60
CA TYR A 190 -7.59 24.32 11.98
C TYR A 190 -8.73 24.03 12.98
N ASP A 191 -9.81 23.46 12.48
CA ASP A 191 -11.07 23.27 13.22
C ASP A 191 -11.65 21.88 12.96
N GLN A 192 -10.77 20.88 12.91
CA GLN A 192 -11.13 19.46 12.79
C GLN A 192 -11.95 19.14 11.53
N GLY A 193 -11.69 19.83 10.41
CA GLY A 193 -12.28 19.55 9.10
C GLY A 193 -13.52 20.38 8.76
N GLN A 194 -13.80 21.48 9.46
CA GLN A 194 -14.95 22.34 9.11
C GLN A 194 -14.60 23.38 8.05
N HIS A 195 -13.43 24.02 8.17
CA HIS A 195 -12.92 24.98 7.21
C HIS A 195 -11.54 24.55 6.68
N TYR A 196 -11.26 24.91 5.43
CA TYR A 196 -10.06 24.47 4.72
C TYR A 196 -9.34 25.64 4.08
N GLN A 197 -8.07 25.78 4.41
CA GLN A 197 -7.13 26.67 3.73
C GLN A 197 -6.32 25.83 2.73
N ILE A 198 -6.42 26.18 1.44
CA ILE A 198 -5.64 25.53 0.38
C ILE A 198 -4.41 26.40 0.10
N GLU A 199 -3.25 25.78 0.15
CA GLU A 199 -1.96 26.43 -0.11
C GLU A 199 -1.24 25.74 -1.25
N SER A 200 -0.55 26.52 -2.09
CA SER A 200 0.41 25.97 -3.04
C SER A 200 1.76 25.81 -2.35
N ILE A 201 2.38 24.66 -2.56
CA ILE A 201 3.68 24.31 -2.02
C ILE A 201 4.69 24.31 -3.17
N ASN A 202 5.59 25.31 -3.17
CA ASN A 202 6.57 25.46 -4.24
C ASN A 202 7.76 24.52 -3.96
N LYS A 203 7.86 23.43 -4.73
CA LYS A 203 8.94 22.41 -4.68
C LYS A 203 8.97 21.48 -3.45
N ASP A 204 8.07 21.65 -2.49
CA ASP A 204 7.92 20.66 -1.42
C ASP A 204 7.19 19.42 -1.96
N ILE A 205 7.60 18.23 -1.53
CA ILE A 205 6.92 16.96 -1.84
C ILE A 205 6.05 16.48 -0.68
N TYR A 206 6.29 16.99 0.53
CA TYR A 206 5.52 16.68 1.72
C TYR A 206 5.70 17.75 2.79
N ARG A 207 4.65 17.96 3.59
CA ARG A 207 4.68 18.78 4.81
C ARG A 207 4.14 17.96 5.97
N PHE A 208 4.65 18.24 7.17
CA PHE A 208 4.27 17.56 8.39
C PHE A 208 4.43 18.50 9.57
N TYR A 209 3.85 18.17 10.70
CA TYR A 209 4.14 18.87 11.93
C TYR A 209 4.98 18.03 12.88
N TYR A 210 5.91 18.70 13.54
CA TYR A 210 6.79 18.12 14.53
C TYR A 210 7.10 19.16 15.61
N ALA A 211 6.97 18.77 16.89
CA ALA A 211 7.22 19.64 18.03
C ALA A 211 6.55 21.04 17.93
N GLY A 212 5.29 21.06 17.47
CA GLY A 212 4.50 22.29 17.34
C GLY A 212 4.85 23.19 16.14
N SER A 213 5.75 22.75 15.25
CA SER A 213 6.17 23.50 14.07
C SER A 213 5.91 22.74 12.79
N LEU A 214 5.58 23.45 11.71
CA LEU A 214 5.45 22.88 10.38
C LEU A 214 6.84 22.61 9.80
N GLY A 215 7.14 21.34 9.58
CA GLY A 215 8.28 20.85 8.80
C GLY A 215 7.89 20.58 7.35
N ARG A 216 8.91 20.46 6.50
CA ARG A 216 8.73 20.18 5.07
C ARG A 216 9.87 19.35 4.49
N ILE A 217 9.56 18.61 3.43
CA ILE A 217 10.52 17.87 2.63
C ILE A 217 10.49 18.45 1.23
N ALA A 218 11.63 18.93 0.77
CA ALA A 218 11.79 19.42 -0.60
C ALA A 218 12.01 18.25 -1.58
N SER A 219 11.75 18.50 -2.87
CA SER A 219 11.93 17.51 -3.94
C SER A 219 13.36 16.99 -4.10
N ASP A 220 14.36 17.69 -3.57
CA ASP A 220 15.77 17.29 -3.56
C ASP A 220 16.18 16.46 -2.33
N GLY A 221 15.20 16.06 -1.51
CA GLY A 221 15.39 15.26 -0.29
C GLY A 221 15.75 16.09 0.95
N SER A 222 15.84 17.42 0.86
CA SER A 222 16.14 18.26 2.02
C SER A 222 14.95 18.30 3.00
N VAL A 223 15.21 18.02 4.27
CA VAL A 223 14.23 18.07 5.36
C VAL A 223 14.44 19.32 6.18
N TYR A 224 13.41 20.15 6.31
CA TYR A 224 13.45 21.41 7.06
C TYR A 224 12.49 21.38 8.25
N LEU A 225 12.90 22.00 9.35
CA LEU A 225 12.09 22.23 10.56
C LEU A 225 12.04 23.72 10.91
N GLN A 226 11.08 24.12 11.77
CA GLN A 226 11.02 25.44 12.41
C GLN A 226 11.23 26.64 11.46
N GLY A 227 10.54 26.66 10.32
CA GLY A 227 10.58 27.81 9.40
C GLY A 227 11.88 27.93 8.59
N ASP A 228 12.35 26.80 8.05
CA ASP A 228 13.46 26.65 7.08
C ASP A 228 14.85 26.33 7.65
N ILE A 229 14.94 25.85 8.89
CA ILE A 229 16.19 25.26 9.38
C ILE A 229 16.37 23.89 8.74
N LEU A 230 17.42 23.74 7.92
CA LEU A 230 17.80 22.46 7.33
C LEU A 230 18.22 21.49 8.44
N LEU A 231 17.49 20.39 8.57
CA LEU A 231 17.81 19.31 9.50
C LEU A 231 18.81 18.34 8.86
N CYS A 232 18.47 17.80 7.70
CA CYS A 232 19.27 16.80 6.99
C CYS A 232 18.89 16.75 5.51
N ARG A 233 19.65 15.97 4.73
CA ARG A 233 19.32 15.65 3.35
C ARG A 233 19.22 14.14 3.17
N VAL A 234 18.13 13.70 2.55
CA VAL A 234 17.88 12.30 2.22
C VAL A 234 18.32 12.04 0.78
N GLU A 235 19.62 11.79 0.59
CA GLU A 235 20.22 11.62 -0.75
C GLU A 235 19.80 10.33 -1.46
N ASP A 236 19.42 9.32 -0.68
CA ASP A 236 19.09 7.98 -1.16
C ASP A 236 17.59 7.79 -1.45
N MET A 237 16.83 8.87 -1.66
CA MET A 237 15.39 8.80 -1.93
C MET A 237 15.10 8.69 -3.43
N GLN A 238 14.21 7.78 -3.84
CA GLN A 238 13.78 7.65 -5.25
C GLN A 238 12.28 7.41 -5.37
N LYS A 239 11.58 8.33 -6.07
CA LYS A 239 10.11 8.29 -6.26
C LYS A 239 9.37 8.00 -4.94
N PRO A 240 9.52 8.86 -3.91
CA PRO A 240 8.79 8.65 -2.66
C PRO A 240 7.29 8.74 -2.90
N TRP A 241 6.51 7.88 -2.23
CA TRP A 241 5.05 7.85 -2.40
C TRP A 241 4.29 8.10 -1.09
N ARG A 242 4.90 7.85 0.06
CA ARG A 242 4.26 8.02 1.37
C ARG A 242 5.27 8.49 2.41
N PHE A 243 4.77 9.32 3.31
CA PHE A 243 5.52 9.88 4.43
C PHE A 243 4.68 9.78 5.69
N ARG A 244 5.29 9.40 6.82
CA ARG A 244 4.63 9.38 8.13
C ARG A 244 5.54 9.83 9.23
N VAL A 245 5.04 10.74 10.06
CA VAL A 245 5.67 11.05 11.34
C VAL A 245 5.06 10.15 12.40
N VAL A 246 5.91 9.37 13.06
CA VAL A 246 5.53 8.58 14.23
C VAL A 246 6.50 8.95 15.35
N GLU A 247 5.99 9.63 16.37
CA GLU A 247 6.77 10.16 17.49
C GLU A 247 7.91 11.08 17.00
N ASN A 248 9.16 10.65 17.14
CA ASN A 248 10.36 11.40 16.77
C ASN A 248 11.00 10.94 15.47
N GLU A 249 10.33 10.07 14.72
CA GLU A 249 10.82 9.53 13.46
C GLU A 249 9.90 9.89 12.30
N LEU A 250 10.50 10.29 11.18
CA LEU A 250 9.85 10.43 9.90
C LEU A 250 10.20 9.22 9.03
N PHE A 251 9.19 8.44 8.71
CA PHE A 251 9.25 7.30 7.80
C PHE A 251 8.93 7.76 6.39
N ILE A 252 9.76 7.37 5.44
CA ILE A 252 9.63 7.69 4.02
C ILE A 252 9.63 6.38 3.25
N PHE A 253 8.54 6.12 2.53
CA PHE A 253 8.39 4.96 1.66
C PHE A 253 8.63 5.38 0.23
N ASP A 254 9.60 4.73 -0.40
CA ASP A 254 10.12 5.10 -1.71
C ASP A 254 10.43 3.88 -2.56
N TRP A 255 10.43 4.06 -3.88
CA TRP A 255 10.57 2.96 -4.81
C TRP A 255 12.03 2.61 -5.03
N ARG A 256 12.98 2.91 -4.13
CA ARG A 256 14.40 2.67 -4.42
C ARG A 256 14.83 1.22 -4.18
N TYR A 257 14.53 0.68 -3.01
CA TYR A 257 14.88 -0.69 -2.65
C TYR A 257 13.65 -1.46 -2.18
N PHE A 258 13.46 -2.63 -2.78
CA PHE A 258 12.37 -3.55 -2.44
C PHE A 258 12.44 -3.94 -0.96
N GLY A 259 11.29 -4.01 -0.29
CA GLY A 259 11.24 -4.37 1.14
C GLY A 259 11.93 -3.38 2.05
N SER A 260 11.90 -2.06 1.79
CA SER A 260 12.62 -1.09 2.63
C SER A 260 11.87 0.23 2.82
N CYS A 261 12.28 0.99 3.85
CA CYS A 261 11.91 2.38 4.02
C CYS A 261 13.09 3.20 4.56
N ILE A 262 13.04 4.51 4.37
CA ILE A 262 13.99 5.45 4.99
C ILE A 262 13.38 5.96 6.29
N ILE A 263 14.21 6.11 7.31
CA ILE A 263 13.85 6.61 8.62
C ILE A 263 14.78 7.77 8.95
N VAL A 264 14.17 8.91 9.26
CA VAL A 264 14.86 10.13 9.68
C VAL A 264 14.52 10.40 11.14
N SER A 265 15.53 10.44 11.99
CA SER A 265 15.37 10.93 13.36
C SER A 265 15.16 12.44 13.33
N LEU A 266 13.96 12.91 13.66
CA LEU A 266 13.63 14.34 13.64
C LEU A 266 14.34 15.12 14.75
N ALA A 267 14.83 14.43 15.78
CA ALA A 267 15.61 15.02 16.86
C ALA A 267 17.10 15.24 16.50
N SER A 268 17.70 14.35 15.71
CA SER A 268 19.14 14.37 15.43
C SER A 268 19.50 14.62 13.96
N GLY A 269 18.53 14.49 13.04
CA GLY A 269 18.77 14.52 11.60
C GLY A 269 19.46 13.27 11.06
N VAL A 270 19.67 12.23 11.88
CA VAL A 270 20.25 10.97 11.42
C VAL A 270 19.29 10.28 10.45
N VAL A 271 19.80 9.95 9.27
CA VAL A 271 19.09 9.25 8.21
C VAL A 271 19.60 7.82 8.12
N ARG A 272 18.69 6.84 8.09
CA ARG A 272 19.01 5.42 7.85
C ARG A 272 17.98 4.79 6.95
N ARG A 273 18.38 3.77 6.19
CA ARG A 273 17.44 2.89 5.49
C ARG A 273 17.32 1.59 6.29
N HIS A 274 16.08 1.15 6.51
CA HIS A 274 15.79 -0.14 7.11
C HIS A 274 15.25 -1.08 6.02
N ILE A 275 15.78 -2.30 5.99
CA ILE A 275 15.37 -3.36 5.07
C ILE A 275 14.65 -4.40 5.91
N PHE A 276 13.44 -4.75 5.49
CA PHE A 276 12.59 -5.73 6.12
C PHE A 276 12.79 -7.08 5.42
N ASP A 277 13.00 -8.14 6.20
CA ASP A 277 13.15 -9.49 5.65
C ASP A 277 11.79 -10.12 5.33
N GLU A 278 10.74 -9.69 6.02
CA GLU A 278 9.40 -10.29 5.98
C GLU A 278 8.44 -9.59 5.00
N MET A 279 8.79 -8.38 4.55
CA MET A 279 7.92 -7.51 3.75
C MET A 279 8.37 -7.39 2.30
N PHE A 280 7.40 -7.31 1.39
CA PHE A 280 7.65 -7.08 -0.03
C PHE A 280 7.67 -5.58 -0.35
N ILE A 281 6.59 -4.88 -0.06
CA ILE A 281 6.40 -3.46 -0.35
C ILE A 281 5.77 -2.79 0.87
N PRO A 282 6.58 -2.36 1.86
CA PRO A 282 6.10 -1.60 3.00
C PRO A 282 5.51 -0.29 2.50
N HIS A 283 4.23 -0.03 2.78
CA HIS A 283 3.47 1.03 2.13
C HIS A 283 3.16 2.21 3.06
N ASP A 284 2.92 1.92 4.34
CA ASP A 284 2.57 2.90 5.37
C ASP A 284 2.92 2.34 6.76
N VAL A 285 2.95 3.20 7.77
CA VAL A 285 3.26 2.82 9.16
C VAL A 285 2.44 3.62 10.15
N VAL A 286 2.15 3.01 11.30
CA VAL A 286 1.68 3.72 12.48
C VAL A 286 2.35 3.20 13.75
N GLY A 287 2.50 4.07 14.74
CA GLY A 287 2.85 3.66 16.11
C GLY A 287 1.61 3.19 16.85
N HIS A 288 1.70 2.05 17.52
CA HIS A 288 0.62 1.50 18.32
C HIS A 288 1.17 0.83 19.58
N SER A 289 0.84 1.39 20.75
CA SER A 289 1.41 0.96 22.03
C SER A 289 2.95 0.93 22.00
N GLU A 290 3.58 -0.21 22.24
CA GLU A 290 5.05 -0.39 22.21
C GLU A 290 5.60 -0.82 20.83
N PHE A 291 4.76 -0.85 19.80
CA PHE A 291 5.12 -1.38 18.47
C PHE A 291 5.00 -0.33 17.35
N TYR A 292 5.75 -0.57 16.29
CA TYR A 292 5.44 -0.07 14.95
C TYR A 292 4.64 -1.11 14.19
N CYS A 293 3.56 -0.68 13.54
CA CYS A 293 2.74 -1.52 12.68
C CYS A 293 2.92 -1.05 11.23
N PHE A 294 3.54 -1.89 10.41
CA PHE A 294 3.79 -1.61 8.99
C PHE A 294 2.79 -2.35 8.12
N LEU A 295 2.33 -1.67 7.08
CA LEU A 295 1.38 -2.22 6.12
C LEU A 295 2.12 -2.70 4.86
N ASP A 296 1.90 -3.93 4.42
CA ASP A 296 2.42 -4.39 3.12
C ASP A 296 1.34 -4.38 2.03
N LYS A 297 1.60 -3.66 0.94
CA LYS A 297 0.67 -3.49 -0.18
C LYS A 297 0.37 -4.80 -0.92
N GLN A 298 1.38 -5.64 -1.11
CA GLN A 298 1.31 -6.81 -1.98
C GLN A 298 1.02 -8.09 -1.20
N GLN A 299 1.43 -8.18 0.06
CA GLN A 299 1.12 -9.31 0.92
C GLN A 299 -0.20 -9.15 1.67
N GLY A 300 -0.76 -7.93 1.78
CA GLY A 300 -2.07 -7.74 2.44
C GLY A 300 -2.03 -8.02 3.94
N ASN A 301 -0.87 -7.81 4.57
CA ASN A 301 -0.65 -8.08 5.98
C ASN A 301 -0.25 -6.78 6.71
N VAL A 302 -0.47 -6.77 8.02
CA VAL A 302 0.13 -5.80 8.93
C VAL A 302 1.22 -6.50 9.74
N PHE A 303 2.44 -5.97 9.69
CA PHE A 303 3.60 -6.51 10.37
C PHE A 303 3.91 -5.67 11.61
N TRP A 304 4.11 -6.36 12.72
CA TRP A 304 4.40 -5.78 14.02
C TRP A 304 5.88 -5.86 14.28
N TYR A 305 6.47 -4.71 14.59
CA TYR A 305 7.87 -4.57 14.96
C TYR A 305 7.98 -3.86 16.29
N THR A 306 8.96 -4.24 17.09
CA THR A 306 9.38 -3.46 18.26
C THR A 306 9.90 -2.08 17.84
N ARG A 307 10.12 -1.17 18.80
CA ARG A 307 10.64 0.18 18.51
C ARG A 307 12.07 0.22 17.97
N ASP A 308 12.84 -0.84 18.19
CA ASP A 308 14.16 -1.05 17.56
C ASP A 308 14.08 -1.81 16.22
N LEU A 309 12.86 -1.99 15.68
CA LEU A 309 12.56 -2.63 14.40
C LEU A 309 12.95 -4.12 14.34
N THR A 310 12.76 -4.84 15.43
CA THR A 310 12.79 -6.31 15.42
C THR A 310 11.40 -6.85 15.08
N PHE A 311 11.32 -7.75 14.09
CA PHE A 311 10.06 -8.38 13.71
C PHE A 311 9.48 -9.20 14.87
N VAL A 312 8.18 -9.05 15.11
CA VAL A 312 7.45 -9.76 16.18
C VAL A 312 6.47 -10.76 15.59
N THR A 313 5.54 -10.26 14.77
CA THR A 313 4.47 -11.07 14.19
C THR A 313 3.84 -10.35 13.01
N LYS A 314 2.99 -11.04 12.27
CA LYS A 314 2.11 -10.44 11.27
C LYS A 314 0.66 -10.82 11.55
N THR A 315 -0.25 -9.92 11.19
CA THR A 315 -1.69 -10.05 11.37
C THR A 315 -2.42 -9.69 10.08
N LEU A 316 -3.68 -10.10 10.00
CA LEU A 316 -4.53 -10.06 8.82
C LEU A 316 -4.00 -10.97 7.71
N SER A 317 -4.70 -11.02 6.58
CA SER A 317 -4.32 -11.83 5.43
C SER A 317 -4.82 -11.18 4.14
N PHE A 318 -4.35 -11.64 2.99
CA PHE A 318 -4.79 -11.07 1.72
C PHE A 318 -6.21 -11.55 1.33
N GLY A 319 -7.07 -10.64 0.89
CA GLY A 319 -8.42 -10.98 0.39
C GLY A 319 -9.50 -9.90 0.61
N TYR A 320 -10.77 -10.31 0.54
CA TYR A 320 -11.92 -9.39 0.49
C TYR A 320 -12.86 -9.42 1.70
N SER A 321 -12.81 -10.48 2.50
CA SER A 321 -13.66 -10.64 3.67
C SER A 321 -13.15 -9.83 4.86
N GLU A 322 -13.91 -9.82 5.95
CA GLU A 322 -13.42 -9.31 7.23
C GLU A 322 -12.11 -10.02 7.61
N GLY A 323 -11.18 -9.26 8.21
CA GLY A 323 -9.85 -9.79 8.51
C GLY A 323 -8.91 -9.85 7.31
N ARG A 324 -9.38 -9.50 6.11
CA ARG A 324 -8.60 -9.57 4.89
C ARG A 324 -8.43 -8.22 4.20
N LEU A 325 -7.24 -8.02 3.63
CA LEU A 325 -6.81 -6.80 2.97
C LEU A 325 -6.50 -7.08 1.50
N CYS A 326 -6.96 -6.21 0.61
CA CYS A 326 -6.60 -6.30 -0.80
C CYS A 326 -6.10 -4.96 -1.31
N ASP A 327 -4.81 -4.93 -1.65
CA ASP A 327 -4.07 -3.71 -1.97
C ASP A 327 -4.23 -2.64 -0.87
N PRO A 328 -3.81 -2.92 0.37
CA PRO A 328 -3.98 -1.95 1.44
C PRO A 328 -2.98 -0.79 1.31
N ILE A 329 -3.44 0.42 1.65
CA ILE A 329 -2.72 1.67 1.36
C ILE A 329 -2.48 2.51 2.61
N GLY A 330 -3.49 2.67 3.46
CA GLY A 330 -3.41 3.50 4.66
C GLY A 330 -3.62 2.71 5.93
N ILE A 331 -2.85 3.04 6.97
CA ILE A 331 -2.96 2.47 8.33
C ILE A 331 -2.97 3.59 9.37
N LYS A 332 -3.83 3.50 10.38
CA LYS A 332 -3.90 4.44 11.50
C LYS A 332 -4.20 3.74 12.82
N SER A 333 -3.70 4.31 13.91
CA SER A 333 -4.05 3.93 15.27
C SER A 333 -5.21 4.78 15.74
N VAL A 334 -6.23 4.13 16.31
CA VAL A 334 -7.44 4.74 16.86
C VAL A 334 -7.67 4.14 18.24
N GLY A 335 -7.29 4.87 19.29
CA GLY A 335 -7.36 4.35 20.65
C GLY A 335 -6.51 3.08 20.80
N ASP A 336 -7.14 2.01 21.27
CA ASP A 336 -6.58 0.67 21.44
C ASP A 336 -6.63 -0.18 20.16
N LYS A 337 -7.07 0.39 19.03
CA LYS A 337 -7.26 -0.32 17.77
C LYS A 337 -6.48 0.29 16.63
N ILE A 338 -6.46 -0.43 15.51
CA ILE A 338 -5.87 -0.04 14.24
C ILE A 338 -6.93 -0.14 13.16
N ILE A 339 -7.00 0.90 12.32
CA ILE A 339 -7.79 0.90 11.09
C ILE A 339 -6.88 0.81 9.87
N VAL A 340 -7.30 0.03 8.87
CA VAL A 340 -6.58 -0.14 7.60
C VAL A 340 -7.53 0.01 6.43
N SER A 341 -7.18 0.86 5.46
CA SER A 341 -7.89 1.00 4.21
C SER A 341 -7.35 0.03 3.16
N SER A 342 -8.26 -0.70 2.50
CA SER A 342 -7.98 -1.54 1.35
C SER A 342 -8.44 -0.86 0.08
N TRP A 343 -7.51 -0.53 -0.82
CA TRP A 343 -7.81 0.23 -2.02
C TRP A 343 -8.70 -0.54 -2.97
N LEU A 344 -8.34 -1.78 -3.31
CA LEU A 344 -9.08 -2.54 -4.31
C LEU A 344 -10.48 -2.92 -3.80
N SER A 345 -10.59 -3.35 -2.53
CA SER A 345 -11.89 -3.74 -1.94
C SER A 345 -12.76 -2.56 -1.54
N GLY A 346 -12.17 -1.37 -1.35
CA GLY A 346 -12.87 -0.20 -0.82
C GLY A 346 -13.30 -0.35 0.63
N LYS A 347 -12.79 -1.37 1.33
CA LYS A 347 -13.16 -1.68 2.72
C LYS A 347 -12.15 -1.11 3.70
N ILE A 348 -12.66 -0.77 4.89
CA ILE A 348 -11.85 -0.34 6.02
C ILE A 348 -12.01 -1.42 7.09
N ASN A 349 -10.90 -2.05 7.45
CA ASN A 349 -10.85 -3.05 8.53
C ASN A 349 -10.46 -2.35 9.84
N LEU A 350 -11.03 -2.82 10.94
CA LEU A 350 -10.69 -2.44 12.31
C LEU A 350 -10.28 -3.72 13.07
N PHE A 351 -9.10 -3.70 13.68
CA PHE A 351 -8.55 -4.80 14.48
C PHE A 351 -7.67 -4.22 15.59
N GLY A 352 -7.19 -5.06 16.50
CA GLY A 352 -6.45 -4.64 17.69
C GLY A 352 -7.07 -5.23 18.94
#